data_AF-A0A0F7DDI3-F1
#
_entry.id   AF-A0A0F7DDI3-F1
#
_cell.length_a   1.000
_cell.length_b   1.000
_cell.length_c   1.000
_cell.angle_alpha   90.00
_cell.angle_beta   90.00
_cell.angle_gamma   90.00
#
_symmetry.space_group_name_H-M   'P 1'
#
loop_
_entity.id
_entity.type
_entity.pdbx_description
1 polymer ?
#
loop_
_entity_poly.entity_id
_entity_poly.type
_entity_poly.pdbx_seq_one_letter_code
_entity_poly.pdbx_strand_id
1 'polypeptide(L)'
;KASPYECGFDPMGSARLPFSMKFFLVAITFLLFDLEIALLLPLPWASQTNKLSTMLIMALLLISLLAASLAYEWTQKGLEWTE
;
A
#
# COMPACT_ATOMS: atom_id res chain seq x y z
N LYS A 1 -24.87 -4.98 -33.23
CA LYS A 1 -25.07 -4.24 -31.97
C LYS A 1 -23.70 -4.07 -31.32
N ALA A 2 -23.02 -2.95 -31.60
CA ALA A 2 -21.62 -2.70 -31.20
C ALA A 2 -21.45 -1.38 -30.43
N SER A 3 -22.56 -0.69 -30.11
CA SER A 3 -22.55 0.53 -29.31
C SER A 3 -22.50 0.22 -27.80
N PRO A 4 -21.83 1.06 -27.01
CA PRO A 4 -21.81 0.93 -25.55
C PRO A 4 -23.22 1.00 -24.99
N TYR A 5 -23.54 0.13 -24.03
CA TYR A 5 -24.83 0.14 -23.34
C TYR A 5 -24.70 0.94 -22.05
N GLU A 6 -25.25 2.16 -22.03
CA GLU A 6 -25.35 3.00 -20.84
C GLU A 6 -26.83 3.06 -20.40
N CYS A 7 -27.36 1.91 -19.97
CA CYS A 7 -28.74 1.75 -19.51
C CYS A 7 -29.82 2.22 -20.51
N GLY A 8 -29.57 2.06 -21.81
CA GLY A 8 -30.50 2.44 -22.89
C GLY A 8 -30.39 3.90 -23.34
N PHE A 9 -29.46 4.68 -22.79
CA PHE A 9 -29.11 6.02 -23.25
C PHE A 9 -27.89 5.98 -24.20
N ASP A 10 -27.81 6.97 -25.08
CA ASP A 10 -26.60 7.20 -25.87
C ASP A 10 -25.46 7.64 -24.94
N PRO A 11 -24.25 7.08 -25.12
CA PRO A 11 -23.15 7.31 -24.19
C PRO A 11 -22.82 8.80 -24.09
N MET A 12 -22.93 9.37 -22.90
CA MET A 12 -22.71 10.81 -22.65
C MET A 12 -21.24 11.22 -22.73
N GLY A 13 -20.33 10.24 -22.88
CA GLY A 13 -18.89 10.44 -23.02
C GLY A 13 -18.14 9.13 -23.20
N SER A 14 -16.80 9.17 -23.11
CA SER A 14 -15.99 7.96 -23.15
C SER A 14 -16.03 7.24 -21.79
N ALA A 15 -16.14 5.90 -21.78
CA ALA A 15 -16.05 5.08 -20.56
C ALA A 15 -14.66 5.16 -19.86
N ARG A 16 -13.67 5.78 -20.51
CA ARG A 16 -12.34 6.02 -19.94
C ARG A 16 -12.30 7.40 -19.32
N LEU A 17 -12.70 7.47 -18.06
CA LEU A 17 -12.48 8.66 -17.24
C LEU A 17 -11.00 8.72 -16.80
N PRO A 18 -10.41 9.92 -16.70
CA PRO A 18 -9.08 10.06 -16.13
C PRO A 18 -9.09 9.52 -14.70
N PHE A 19 -8.26 8.50 -14.46
CA PHE A 19 -8.14 7.87 -13.15
C PHE A 19 -7.40 8.81 -12.19
N SER A 20 -7.87 8.91 -10.95
CA SER A 20 -7.21 9.74 -9.95
C SER A 20 -5.92 9.05 -9.47
N MET A 21 -4.79 9.71 -9.73
CA MET A 21 -3.45 9.22 -9.36
C MET A 21 -3.28 8.99 -7.86
N LYS A 22 -4.07 9.66 -7.01
CA LYS A 22 -4.00 9.50 -5.55
C LYS A 22 -4.41 8.08 -5.14
N PHE A 23 -5.49 7.53 -5.71
CA PHE A 23 -5.90 6.15 -5.41
C PHE A 23 -4.87 5.12 -5.89
N PHE A 24 -4.18 5.41 -6.99
CA PHE A 24 -3.11 4.55 -7.48
C PHE A 24 -1.92 4.51 -6.50
N LEU A 25 -1.51 5.67 -5.99
CA LEU A 25 -0.43 5.75 -5.01
C LEU A 25 -0.77 4.99 -3.72
N VAL A 26 -1.99 5.16 -3.19
CA VAL A 26 -2.46 4.40 -2.01
C VAL A 26 -2.46 2.89 -2.27
N ALA A 27 -2.82 2.44 -3.48
CA ALA A 27 -2.79 1.01 -3.81
C ALA A 27 -1.36 0.45 -3.84
N ILE A 28 -0.38 1.22 -4.33
CA ILE A 28 1.03 0.82 -4.31
C ILE A 28 1.55 0.78 -2.89
N THR A 29 1.24 1.77 -2.07
CA THR A 29 1.76 1.82 -0.68
C THR A 29 1.13 0.76 0.20
N PHE A 30 -0.15 0.45 -0.01
CA PHE A 30 -0.79 -0.74 0.54
C PHE A 30 -0.05 -2.03 0.16
N LEU A 31 0.27 -2.21 -1.13
CA LEU A 31 0.96 -3.42 -1.61
C LEU A 31 2.37 -3.57 -1.00
N LEU A 32 3.11 -2.46 -0.84
CA LEU A 32 4.42 -2.47 -0.20
C LEU A 32 4.33 -2.82 1.29
N PHE A 33 3.38 -2.21 2.02
CA PHE A 33 3.18 -2.52 3.44
C PHE A 33 2.68 -3.95 3.67
N ASP A 34 1.85 -4.49 2.79
CA ASP A 34 1.41 -5.88 2.89
C ASP A 34 2.59 -6.86 2.78
N LEU A 35 3.55 -6.57 1.89
CA LEU A 35 4.80 -7.34 1.77
C LEU A 35 5.65 -7.26 3.04
N GLU A 36 5.81 -6.07 3.61
CA GLU A 36 6.57 -5.88 4.86
C GLU A 36 5.89 -6.57 6.06
N ILE A 37 4.56 -6.54 6.14
CA ILE A 37 3.80 -7.28 7.17
C ILE A 37 3.96 -8.79 6.99
N ALA A 38 3.96 -9.28 5.74
CA ALA A 38 4.23 -10.70 5.47
C ALA A 38 5.63 -11.12 5.95
N LEU A 39 6.63 -10.23 5.89
CA LEU A 39 7.97 -10.45 6.45
C LEU A 39 8.00 -10.42 7.99
N LEU A 40 7.09 -9.69 8.63
CA LEU A 40 6.94 -9.66 10.10
C LEU A 40 6.15 -10.86 10.65
N LEU A 41 5.32 -11.52 9.84
CA LEU A 41 4.48 -12.64 10.25
C LEU A 41 5.22 -13.81 10.93
N PRO A 42 6.44 -14.24 10.51
CA PRO A 42 7.16 -15.33 11.15
C PRO A 42 7.83 -14.97 12.49
N LEU A 43 7.72 -13.73 13.00
CA LEU A 43 8.35 -13.31 14.25
C LEU A 43 8.00 -14.18 15.48
N PRO A 44 6.75 -14.67 15.68
CA PRO A 44 6.42 -15.55 16.80
C PRO A 44 7.16 -16.89 16.77
N TRP A 45 7.56 -17.38 15.59
CA TRP A 45 8.40 -18.57 15.47
C TRP A 45 9.88 -18.21 15.65
N ALA A 46 10.31 -17.06 15.13
CA ALA A 46 11.69 -16.57 15.29
C ALA A 46 12.07 -16.28 16.75
N SER A 47 11.10 -15.99 17.62
CA SER A 47 11.34 -15.74 19.05
C SER A 47 11.81 -16.98 19.82
N GLN A 48 11.58 -18.18 19.28
CA GLN A 48 12.00 -19.45 19.87
C GLN A 48 13.46 -19.80 19.54
N THR A 49 14.17 -18.97 18.78
CA THR A 49 15.55 -19.23 18.38
C THR A 49 16.54 -18.92 19.51
N ASN A 50 17.68 -19.61 19.53
CA ASN A 50 18.74 -19.35 20.52
C ASN A 50 19.42 -17.97 20.36
N LYS A 51 19.17 -17.24 19.26
CA LYS A 51 19.81 -15.95 18.96
C LYS A 51 18.84 -14.77 19.09
N LEU A 52 18.24 -14.63 20.27
CA LEU A 52 17.23 -13.60 20.56
C LEU A 52 17.72 -12.17 20.27
N SER A 53 18.97 -11.84 20.58
CA SER A 53 19.53 -10.49 20.32
C SER A 53 19.52 -10.13 18.84
N THR A 54 19.93 -11.06 17.97
CA THR A 54 19.93 -10.85 16.52
C THR A 54 18.52 -10.75 15.96
N MET A 55 17.59 -11.57 16.46
CA MET A 55 16.19 -11.54 16.06
C MET A 55 15.53 -10.20 16.42
N LEU A 56 15.78 -9.69 17.64
CA LEU A 56 15.28 -8.39 18.08
C LEU A 56 15.83 -7.23 17.24
N ILE A 57 17.13 -7.23 16.95
CA ILE A 57 17.75 -6.18 16.11
C ILE A 57 17.13 -6.18 14.72
N MET A 58 16.97 -7.35 14.11
CA MET A 58 16.37 -7.47 12.77
C MET A 58 14.89 -7.06 12.77
N ALA A 59 14.12 -7.45 13.78
CA ALA A 59 12.72 -7.07 13.92
C ALA A 59 12.54 -5.55 14.08
N LEU A 60 13.33 -4.94 14.97
CA LEU A 60 13.33 -3.49 15.17
C LEU A 60 13.75 -2.74 13.91
N LEU A 61 14.76 -3.24 13.20
CA LEU A 61 15.18 -2.68 11.92
C LEU A 61 14.03 -2.71 10.92
N LEU A 62 13.34 -3.84 10.77
CA LEU A 62 12.24 -3.98 9.81
C LEU A 62 11.05 -3.06 10.16
N ILE A 63 10.69 -2.95 11.44
CA ILE A 63 9.65 -2.02 11.91
C ILE A 63 10.08 -0.56 11.68
N SER A 64 11.35 -0.24 11.89
CA SER A 64 11.87 1.12 11.67
C SER A 64 11.85 1.53 10.19
N LEU A 65 12.08 0.58 9.27
CA LEU A 65 11.96 0.81 7.83
C LEU A 65 10.51 1.12 7.44
N LEU A 66 9.55 0.30 7.90
CA LEU A 66 8.11 0.52 7.65
C LEU A 66 7.68 1.92 8.14
N ALA A 67 8.08 2.28 9.37
CA ALA A 67 7.79 3.59 9.94
C ALA A 67 8.45 4.74 9.14
N ALA A 68 9.69 4.54 8.67
CA ALA A 68 10.40 5.53 7.86
C ALA A 68 9.74 5.74 6.49
N SER A 69 9.30 4.67 5.81
CA SER A 69 8.56 4.77 4.55
C SER A 69 7.24 5.53 4.71
N LEU A 70 6.49 5.23 5.78
CA LEU A 70 5.24 5.92 6.07
C LEU A 70 5.48 7.41 6.39
N ALA A 71 6.49 7.71 7.20
CA ALA A 71 6.86 9.08 7.52
C ALA A 71 7.27 9.86 6.25
N TYR A 72 8.04 9.24 5.36
CA TYR A 72 8.40 9.86 4.09
C TYR A 72 7.17 10.19 3.25
N GLU A 73 6.26 9.22 3.04
CA GLU A 73 5.04 9.43 2.26
C GLU A 73 4.14 10.51 2.86
N TRP A 74 4.04 10.56 4.20
CA TRP A 74 3.32 11.59 4.92
C TRP A 74 3.91 12.99 4.67
N THR A 75 5.24 13.14 4.73
CA THR A 75 5.89 14.44 4.48
C THR A 75 5.71 14.92 3.04
N GLN A 76 5.57 14.00 2.07
CA GLN A 76 5.33 14.32 0.66
C GLN A 76 3.86 14.65 0.36
N LYS A 77 2.98 14.72 1.37
CA LYS A 77 1.55 14.98 1.22
C LYS A 77 0.84 13.98 0.29
N GLY A 78 1.43 12.79 0.08
CA GLY A 78 0.82 11.73 -0.73
C GLY A 78 -0.52 11.26 -0.17
N LEU A 79 -0.69 11.43 1.15
CA LEU A 79 -1.87 11.04 1.91
C LEU A 79 -2.81 12.23 2.23
N GLU A 80 -2.55 13.46 1.74
CA GLU A 80 -3.46 14.59 1.96
C GLU A 80 -4.62 14.56 0.95
N TRP A 81 -5.82 14.38 1.50
CA TRP A 81 -7.08 14.50 0.76
C TRP A 81 -7.59 15.92 0.96
N THR A 82 -7.30 16.79 0.00
CA THR A 82 -8.12 17.98 -0.21
C THR A 82 -9.35 17.54 -0.97
N GLU A 83 -10.53 17.82 -0.41
CA GLU A 83 -11.82 17.73 -1.12
C GLU A 83 -11.77 18.45 -2.47
#